data_AF-A0A538UAL5-F1
#
_entry.id   AF-A0A538UAL5-F1
#
_cell.length_a   1.000
_cell.length_b   1.000
_cell.length_c   1.000
_cell.angle_alpha   90.00
_cell.angle_beta   90.00
_cell.angle_gamma   90.00
#
_symmetry.space_group_name_H-M   'P 1'
#
loop_
_entity.id
_entity.type
_entity.pdbx_description
1 polymer ?
#
loop_
_entity_poly.entity_id
_entity_poly.type
_entity_poly.pdbx_seq_one_letter_code
_entity_poly.pdbx_strand_id
1 'polypeptide(L)'
;MSENRGDEALARIAVLKAGIERTKGRIEDLDQTLKQNGIKIVGLEKMITRLRRTIVTKEAEIGRLATNVDQLNGQVTDLSAQNDDKRRELGTIYYAMGTKKSLTQSGVLVARGGVLGVGKTLAPSTQFDEAEFVALDTDQETVITIPAKKAQVVSAQAVTSYVLTPTADNQMELRITDPKEFRKIRHLVIVTA
;
A
#
# COMPACT_ATOMS: atom_id res chain seq x y z
N MET A 1 78.51 76.54 20.12
CA MET A 1 77.96 75.15 20.23
C MET A 1 76.52 75.09 20.77
N SER A 2 75.75 76.19 20.79
CA SER A 2 74.35 76.19 21.30
C SER A 2 73.29 76.00 20.21
N GLU A 3 73.63 76.19 18.94
CA GLU A 3 72.71 76.14 17.80
C GLU A 3 72.29 74.69 17.46
N ASN A 4 73.22 73.74 17.57
CA ASN A 4 73.01 72.32 17.21
C ASN A 4 72.04 71.55 18.15
N ARG A 5 71.87 71.99 19.40
CA ARG A 5 70.98 71.31 20.38
C ARG A 5 69.50 71.66 20.19
N GLY A 6 69.21 72.86 19.67
CA GLY A 6 67.85 73.30 19.37
C GLY A 6 67.29 72.59 18.14
N ASP A 7 68.10 72.48 17.08
CA ASP A 7 67.74 71.78 15.85
C ASP A 7 67.53 70.28 16.07
N GLU A 8 68.36 69.65 16.90
CA GLU A 8 68.19 68.24 17.28
C GLU A 8 66.89 68.03 18.09
N ALA A 9 66.55 68.95 19.01
CA ALA A 9 65.31 68.89 19.77
C ALA A 9 64.08 69.07 18.86
N LEU A 10 64.13 70.00 17.91
CA LEU A 10 63.06 70.23 16.93
C LEU A 10 62.89 69.02 15.99
N ALA A 11 63.98 68.41 15.54
CA ALA A 11 63.95 67.19 14.74
C ALA A 11 63.30 66.02 15.51
N ARG A 12 63.66 65.83 16.79
CA ARG A 12 63.03 64.83 17.66
C ARG A 12 61.54 65.10 17.87
N ILE A 13 61.14 66.36 18.06
CA ILE A 13 59.73 66.76 18.18
C ILE A 13 58.97 66.50 16.87
N ALA A 14 59.58 66.77 15.72
CA ALA A 14 58.97 66.50 14.41
C ALA A 14 58.76 65.00 14.18
N VAL A 15 59.73 64.15 14.54
CA VAL A 15 59.61 62.70 14.47
C VAL A 15 58.54 62.18 15.43
N LEU A 16 58.48 62.70 16.66
CA LEU A 16 57.45 62.36 17.64
C LEU A 16 56.06 62.78 17.15
N LYS A 17 55.91 63.99 16.61
CA LYS A 17 54.67 64.48 16.02
C LYS A 17 54.22 63.59 14.87
N ALA A 18 55.13 63.24 13.95
CA ALA A 18 54.84 62.31 12.86
C ALA A 18 54.47 60.90 13.37
N GLY A 19 55.09 60.44 14.47
CA GLY A 19 54.74 59.19 15.15
C GLY A 19 53.34 59.22 15.75
N ILE A 20 52.96 60.33 16.38
CA ILE A 20 51.63 60.55 16.96
C ILE A 20 50.57 60.60 15.87
N GLU A 21 50.78 61.35 14.78
CA GLU A 21 49.84 61.41 13.66
C GLU A 21 49.65 60.03 13.00
N ARG A 22 50.73 59.26 12.83
CA ARG A 22 50.64 57.88 12.32
C ARG A 22 49.85 56.97 13.27
N THR A 23 50.04 57.13 14.57
CA THR A 23 49.31 56.35 15.58
C THR A 23 47.83 56.71 15.59
N LYS A 24 47.52 58.00 15.46
CA LYS A 24 46.15 58.50 15.34
C LYS A 24 45.42 57.90 14.14
N GLY A 25 46.05 57.90 12.96
CA GLY A 25 45.46 57.25 11.77
C GLY A 25 45.19 55.76 11.97
N ARG A 26 46.11 55.03 12.62
CA ARG A 26 45.90 53.60 12.94
C ARG A 26 44.74 53.37 13.91
N ILE A 27 44.50 54.28 14.85
CA ILE A 27 43.36 54.21 15.78
C ILE A 27 42.05 54.46 15.04
N GLU A 28 42.02 55.43 14.11
CA GLU A 28 40.85 55.72 13.27
C GLU A 28 40.49 54.52 12.37
N ASP A 29 41.49 53.89 11.74
CA ASP A 29 41.29 52.67 10.93
C ASP A 29 40.77 51.49 11.76
N LEU A 30 41.30 51.31 12.98
CA LEU A 30 40.85 50.27 13.89
C LEU A 30 39.42 50.53 14.38
N ASP A 31 39.06 51.77 14.70
CA ASP A 31 37.70 52.14 15.09
C ASP A 31 36.69 51.91 13.94
N GLN A 32 37.06 52.28 12.71
CA GLN A 32 36.24 52.01 11.54
C GLN A 32 36.06 50.49 11.31
N THR A 33 37.14 49.71 11.49
CA THR A 33 37.10 48.25 11.37
C THR A 33 36.21 47.61 12.45
N LEU A 34 36.31 48.07 13.70
CA LEU A 34 35.48 47.61 14.81
C LEU A 34 33.99 47.90 14.56
N LYS A 35 33.65 49.11 14.05
CA LYS A 35 32.27 49.46 13.67
C LYS A 35 31.73 48.53 12.58
N GLN A 36 32.51 48.27 11.52
CA GLN A 36 32.11 47.36 10.44
C GLN A 36 31.89 45.94 10.96
N ASN A 37 32.77 45.45 11.83
CA ASN A 37 32.63 44.12 12.42
C ASN A 37 31.42 44.03 13.34
N GLY A 38 31.11 45.08 14.12
CA GLY A 38 29.88 45.17 14.91
C GLY A 38 28.62 45.03 14.06
N ILE A 39 28.56 45.70 12.91
CA ILE A 39 27.44 45.58 11.95
C ILE A 39 27.31 44.15 11.42
N LYS A 40 28.43 43.51 11.07
CA LYS A 40 28.45 42.11 10.60
C LYS A 40 27.94 41.15 11.68
N ILE A 41 28.37 41.32 12.93
CA ILE A 41 27.93 40.50 14.07
C ILE A 41 26.41 40.59 14.23
N VAL A 42 25.85 41.80 14.27
CA VAL A 42 24.38 42.00 14.37
C VAL A 42 23.65 41.35 13.20
N GLY A 43 24.21 41.42 11.99
CA GLY A 43 23.66 40.74 10.80
C GLY A 43 23.63 39.22 10.96
N LEU A 44 24.73 38.63 11.42
CA LEU A 44 24.86 37.19 11.68
C LEU A 44 23.91 36.73 12.79
N GLU A 45 23.78 37.49 13.88
CA GLU A 45 22.85 37.20 14.98
C GLU A 45 21.38 37.17 14.50
N LYS A 46 21.00 38.13 13.64
CA LYS A 46 19.67 38.15 13.00
C LYS A 46 19.46 36.94 12.10
N MET A 47 20.49 36.53 11.35
CA MET A 47 20.43 35.34 10.49
C MET A 47 20.30 34.06 11.32
N ILE A 48 21.11 33.88 12.37
CA ILE A 48 21.03 32.74 13.29
C ILE A 48 19.63 32.65 13.90
N THR A 49 19.08 33.77 14.35
CA THR A 49 17.73 33.82 14.92
C THR A 49 16.67 33.38 13.89
N ARG A 50 16.80 33.82 12.64
CA ARG A 50 15.90 33.41 11.55
C ARG A 50 16.05 31.91 11.26
N LEU A 51 17.27 31.41 11.12
CA LEU A 51 17.54 29.99 10.86
C LEU A 51 17.00 29.10 11.98
N ARG A 52 17.18 29.49 13.25
CA ARG A 52 16.59 28.77 14.40
C ARG A 52 15.07 28.66 14.30
N ARG A 53 14.37 29.75 13.95
CA ARG A 53 12.92 29.71 13.73
C ARG A 53 12.55 28.78 12.57
N THR A 54 13.28 28.85 11.46
CA THR A 54 13.06 27.96 10.32
C THR A 54 13.23 26.49 10.68
N ILE A 55 14.25 26.14 11.48
CA ILE A 55 14.48 24.77 11.98
C ILE A 55 13.27 24.30 12.78
N VAL A 56 12.81 25.08 13.76
CA VAL A 56 11.64 24.72 14.59
C VAL A 56 10.38 24.52 13.73
N THR A 57 10.12 25.39 12.75
CA THR A 57 9.00 25.22 11.82
C THR A 57 9.14 23.94 11.00
N LYS A 58 10.36 23.63 10.53
CA LYS A 58 10.62 22.43 9.73
C LYS A 58 10.54 21.14 10.55
N GLU A 59 10.97 21.15 11.81
CA GLU A 59 10.81 20.02 12.73
C GLU A 59 9.32 19.72 12.99
N ALA A 60 8.50 20.76 13.19
CA ALA A 60 7.06 20.59 13.34
C ALA A 60 6.40 20.05 12.05
N GLU A 61 6.83 20.52 10.88
CA GLU A 61 6.37 20.02 9.58
C GLU A 61 6.75 18.54 9.36
N ILE A 62 7.99 18.16 9.70
CA ILE A 62 8.46 16.77 9.65
C ILE A 62 7.62 15.89 10.58
N GLY A 63 7.36 16.33 11.81
CA GLY A 63 6.52 15.58 12.74
C GLY A 63 5.10 15.34 12.20
N ARG A 64 4.48 16.37 11.61
CA ARG A 64 3.16 16.23 10.97
C ARG A 64 3.21 15.28 9.78
N LEU A 65 4.23 15.39 8.94
CA LEU A 65 4.39 14.50 7.79
C LEU A 65 4.61 13.04 8.21
N ALA A 66 5.39 12.80 9.27
CA ALA A 66 5.58 11.46 9.84
C ALA A 66 4.25 10.86 10.30
N THR A 67 3.44 11.62 11.05
CA THR A 67 2.10 11.17 11.47
C THR A 67 1.19 10.86 10.29
N ASN A 68 1.22 11.70 9.23
CA ASN A 68 0.42 11.43 8.03
C ASN A 68 0.88 10.16 7.30
N VAL A 69 2.19 9.92 7.23
CA VAL A 69 2.75 8.71 6.61
C VAL A 69 2.32 7.47 7.38
N ASP A 70 2.37 7.50 8.71
CA ASP A 70 1.93 6.37 9.54
C ASP A 70 0.44 6.07 9.37
N GLN A 71 -0.40 7.11 9.33
CA GLN A 71 -1.83 6.97 9.08
C GLN A 71 -2.13 6.40 7.69
N LEU A 72 -1.45 6.91 6.65
CA LEU A 72 -1.62 6.42 5.29
C LEU A 72 -1.14 4.98 5.14
N ASN A 73 -0.04 4.61 5.78
CA ASN A 73 0.44 3.23 5.79
C ASN A 73 -0.59 2.29 6.44
N GLY A 74 -1.18 2.69 7.57
CA GLY A 74 -2.27 1.94 8.20
C GLY A 74 -3.46 1.75 7.26
N GLN A 75 -3.92 2.84 6.62
CA GLN A 75 -5.02 2.76 5.65
C GLN A 75 -4.68 1.84 4.47
N VAL A 76 -3.47 1.92 3.91
CA VAL A 76 -3.06 1.07 2.79
C VAL A 76 -3.07 -0.41 3.20
N THR A 77 -2.57 -0.74 4.40
CA THR A 77 -2.63 -2.11 4.92
C THR A 77 -4.08 -2.60 5.05
N ASP A 78 -4.97 -1.80 5.62
CA ASP A 78 -6.38 -2.15 5.78
C ASP A 78 -7.08 -2.33 4.42
N LEU A 79 -6.86 -1.41 3.48
CA LEU A 79 -7.42 -1.52 2.12
C LEU A 79 -6.85 -2.74 1.37
N SER A 80 -5.59 -3.08 1.56
CA SER A 80 -5.00 -4.28 0.96
C SER A 80 -5.67 -5.54 1.49
N ALA A 81 -5.85 -5.65 2.81
CA ALA A 81 -6.53 -6.78 3.43
C ALA A 81 -7.98 -6.92 2.92
N GLN A 82 -8.72 -5.81 2.86
CA GLN A 82 -10.10 -5.82 2.32
C GLN A 82 -10.18 -6.22 0.85
N ASN A 83 -9.20 -5.81 0.03
CA ASN A 83 -9.14 -6.20 -1.37
C ASN A 83 -8.84 -7.70 -1.52
N ASP A 84 -7.92 -8.23 -0.70
CA ASP A 84 -7.62 -9.66 -0.71
C ASP A 84 -8.82 -10.50 -0.27
N ASP A 85 -9.54 -10.07 0.76
CA ASP A 85 -10.76 -10.75 1.21
C ASP A 85 -11.85 -10.72 0.14
N LYS A 86 -12.11 -9.56 -0.47
CA LYS A 86 -13.06 -9.45 -1.60
C LYS A 86 -12.62 -10.30 -2.78
N ARG A 87 -11.32 -10.35 -3.07
CA ARG A 87 -10.79 -11.17 -4.16
C ARG A 87 -11.07 -12.65 -3.89
N ARG A 88 -10.79 -13.15 -2.68
CA ARG A 88 -11.09 -14.53 -2.30
C ARG A 88 -12.60 -14.81 -2.35
N GLU A 89 -13.42 -13.89 -1.85
CA GLU A 89 -14.87 -13.99 -1.92
C GLU A 89 -15.35 -14.12 -3.37
N LEU A 90 -14.84 -13.29 -4.29
CA LEU A 90 -15.18 -13.35 -5.72
C LEU A 90 -14.60 -14.58 -6.43
N GLY A 91 -13.45 -15.09 -5.98
CA GLY A 91 -12.79 -16.28 -6.53
C GLY A 91 -13.39 -17.62 -6.08
N THR A 92 -14.16 -17.59 -4.99
CA THR A 92 -14.71 -18.80 -4.37
C THR A 92 -16.05 -19.21 -5.00
N ILE A 93 -16.13 -20.49 -5.36
CA ILE A 93 -17.37 -21.21 -5.64
C ILE A 93 -17.65 -22.20 -4.50
N TYR A 94 -18.88 -22.68 -4.44
CA TYR A 94 -19.31 -23.70 -3.49
C TYR A 94 -19.84 -24.88 -4.29
N TYR A 95 -19.27 -26.06 -4.11
CA TYR A 95 -19.68 -27.25 -4.86
C TYR A 95 -20.16 -28.39 -3.97
N ALA A 96 -21.17 -29.11 -4.45
CA ALA A 96 -21.68 -30.33 -3.85
C ALA A 96 -21.69 -31.43 -4.90
N MET A 97 -21.29 -32.64 -4.53
CA MET A 97 -21.27 -33.78 -5.44
C MET A 97 -21.77 -35.05 -4.76
N GLY A 98 -22.50 -35.88 -5.52
CA GLY A 98 -22.96 -37.16 -5.03
C GLY A 98 -24.06 -37.78 -5.87
N THR A 99 -24.62 -38.88 -5.37
CA THR A 99 -25.72 -39.56 -6.04
C THR A 99 -26.98 -38.69 -6.01
N LYS A 100 -27.87 -38.90 -7.00
CA LYS A 100 -29.20 -38.26 -7.02
C LYS A 100 -29.95 -38.42 -5.68
N LYS A 101 -29.86 -39.60 -5.05
CA LYS A 101 -30.55 -39.89 -3.78
C LYS A 101 -30.00 -39.05 -2.64
N SER A 102 -28.67 -39.03 -2.46
CA SER A 102 -28.04 -38.27 -1.37
C SER A 102 -28.27 -36.76 -1.51
N LEU A 103 -28.09 -36.22 -2.72
CA LEU A 103 -28.30 -34.79 -2.99
C LEU A 103 -29.76 -34.35 -2.86
N THR A 104 -30.73 -35.24 -3.13
CA THR A 104 -32.15 -34.94 -2.88
C THR A 104 -32.48 -35.00 -1.39
N GLN A 105 -31.86 -35.94 -0.66
CA GLN A 105 -32.06 -36.11 0.78
C GLN A 105 -31.47 -34.94 1.60
N SER A 106 -30.33 -34.40 1.17
CA SER A 106 -29.74 -33.19 1.77
C SER A 106 -30.40 -31.89 1.31
N GLY A 107 -31.39 -31.95 0.41
CA GLY A 107 -32.07 -30.76 -0.10
C GLY A 107 -31.28 -29.93 -1.11
N VAL A 108 -30.06 -30.35 -1.48
CA VAL A 108 -29.26 -29.72 -2.54
C VAL A 108 -29.95 -29.81 -3.89
N LEU A 109 -30.66 -30.91 -4.17
CA LEU A 109 -31.44 -31.12 -5.39
C LEU A 109 -32.94 -31.20 -5.12
N VAL A 110 -33.70 -30.56 -6.00
CA VAL A 110 -35.16 -30.68 -6.05
C VAL A 110 -35.61 -30.98 -7.48
N ALA A 111 -36.67 -31.78 -7.61
CA ALA A 111 -37.32 -31.97 -8.90
C ALA A 111 -38.15 -30.71 -9.21
N ARG A 112 -37.78 -29.97 -10.26
CA ARG A 112 -38.52 -28.81 -10.77
C ARG A 112 -39.21 -29.12 -12.08
N GLY A 113 -40.37 -28.50 -12.27
CA GLY A 113 -41.18 -28.64 -13.49
C GLY A 113 -42.02 -29.91 -13.54
N GLY A 114 -42.88 -29.96 -14.56
CA GLY A 114 -43.79 -31.07 -14.83
C GLY A 114 -45.16 -30.93 -14.15
N VAL A 115 -46.22 -31.03 -14.95
CA VAL A 115 -47.60 -31.21 -14.47
C VAL A 115 -47.82 -32.73 -14.36
N LEU A 116 -48.27 -33.22 -13.20
CA LEU A 116 -48.60 -34.63 -12.97
C LEU A 116 -47.45 -35.64 -13.25
N GLY A 117 -46.21 -35.28 -12.95
CA GLY A 117 -45.07 -36.23 -12.92
C GLY A 117 -44.33 -36.45 -14.24
N VAL A 118 -44.82 -35.90 -15.36
CA VAL A 118 -44.12 -35.92 -16.65
C VAL A 118 -43.30 -34.63 -16.80
N GLY A 119 -42.02 -34.76 -17.17
CA GLY A 119 -41.14 -33.60 -17.42
C GLY A 119 -40.45 -33.02 -16.19
N LYS A 120 -40.31 -33.78 -15.09
CA LYS A 120 -39.53 -33.36 -13.92
C LYS A 120 -38.03 -33.34 -14.26
N THR A 121 -37.41 -32.17 -14.17
CA THR A 121 -35.95 -32.00 -14.31
C THR A 121 -35.34 -31.80 -12.93
N LEU A 122 -34.17 -32.40 -12.68
CA LEU A 122 -33.43 -32.13 -11.45
C LEU A 122 -32.73 -30.78 -11.58
N ALA A 123 -32.93 -29.92 -10.60
CA ALA A 123 -32.26 -28.64 -10.50
C ALA A 123 -31.73 -28.44 -9.07
N PRO A 124 -30.66 -27.66 -8.90
CA PRO A 124 -30.25 -27.19 -7.58
C PRO A 124 -31.42 -26.51 -6.86
N SER A 125 -31.59 -26.76 -5.57
CA SER A 125 -32.58 -26.02 -4.77
C SER A 125 -32.27 -24.53 -4.76
N THR A 126 -33.28 -23.69 -4.47
CA THR A 126 -33.09 -22.25 -4.17
C THR A 126 -32.95 -21.99 -2.68
N GLN A 127 -33.32 -22.98 -1.86
CA GLN A 127 -33.10 -23.02 -0.42
C GLN A 127 -32.31 -24.31 -0.15
N PHE A 128 -31.01 -24.18 0.04
CA PHE A 128 -30.14 -25.27 0.47
C PHE A 128 -29.31 -24.80 1.65
N ASP A 129 -28.87 -25.76 2.46
CA ASP A 129 -27.91 -25.51 3.53
C ASP A 129 -26.51 -25.36 2.92
N GLU A 130 -25.82 -24.26 3.23
CA GLU A 130 -24.45 -24.02 2.76
C GLU A 130 -23.47 -25.06 3.32
N ALA A 131 -23.78 -25.70 4.46
CA ALA A 131 -22.97 -26.76 5.05
C ALA A 131 -22.85 -28.02 4.17
N GLU A 132 -23.75 -28.19 3.20
CA GLU A 132 -23.70 -29.29 2.22
C GLU A 132 -22.72 -29.04 1.07
N PHE A 133 -22.12 -27.85 1.01
CA PHE A 133 -21.18 -27.47 -0.03
C PHE A 133 -19.76 -27.31 0.50
N VAL A 134 -18.80 -27.61 -0.37
CA VAL A 134 -17.38 -27.40 -0.14
C VAL A 134 -16.96 -26.14 -0.89
N ALA A 135 -16.30 -25.22 -0.18
CA ALA A 135 -15.73 -24.02 -0.78
C ALA A 135 -14.48 -24.36 -1.60
N LEU A 136 -14.37 -23.77 -2.79
CA LEU A 136 -13.22 -23.90 -3.68
C LEU A 136 -12.83 -22.53 -4.22
N ASP A 137 -11.63 -22.06 -3.87
CA ASP A 137 -11.06 -20.87 -4.49
C ASP A 137 -10.49 -21.23 -5.86
N THR A 138 -11.21 -20.81 -6.90
CA THR A 138 -10.84 -21.16 -8.27
C THR A 138 -9.74 -20.29 -8.86
N ASP A 139 -9.23 -19.29 -8.12
CA ASP A 139 -7.96 -18.63 -8.45
C ASP A 139 -6.76 -19.51 -8.08
N GLN A 140 -6.93 -20.45 -7.14
CA GLN A 140 -5.89 -21.37 -6.69
C GLN A 140 -6.04 -22.76 -7.32
N GLU A 141 -7.28 -23.26 -7.41
CA GLU A 141 -7.56 -24.63 -7.86
C GLU A 141 -8.66 -24.66 -8.93
N THR A 142 -8.33 -25.17 -10.11
CA THR A 142 -9.26 -25.22 -11.25
C THR A 142 -9.71 -26.63 -11.59
N VAL A 143 -9.37 -27.62 -10.77
CA VAL A 143 -9.69 -29.02 -11.01
C VAL A 143 -10.48 -29.55 -9.80
N ILE A 144 -11.62 -30.16 -10.08
CA ILE A 144 -12.40 -30.88 -9.08
C ILE A 144 -12.35 -32.36 -9.43
N THR A 145 -11.71 -33.16 -8.58
CA THR A 145 -11.70 -34.62 -8.72
C THR A 145 -13.04 -35.19 -8.26
N ILE A 146 -13.63 -36.04 -9.10
CA ILE A 146 -14.92 -36.66 -8.88
C ILE A 146 -14.70 -38.18 -8.82
N PRO A 147 -14.81 -38.82 -7.65
CA PRO A 147 -14.52 -40.24 -7.47
C PRO A 147 -15.67 -41.14 -7.98
N ALA A 148 -16.06 -40.99 -9.24
CA ALA A 148 -17.11 -41.76 -9.89
C ALA A 148 -16.84 -41.95 -11.38
N LYS A 149 -17.37 -43.05 -11.95
CA LYS A 149 -17.22 -43.38 -13.39
C LYS A 149 -17.92 -42.42 -14.32
N LYS A 150 -19.01 -41.82 -13.84
CA LYS A 150 -19.84 -40.88 -14.59
C LYS A 150 -20.25 -39.74 -13.67
N ALA A 151 -20.19 -38.54 -14.21
CA ALA A 151 -20.59 -37.32 -13.54
C ALA A 151 -21.31 -36.39 -14.50
N GLN A 152 -22.29 -35.66 -14.00
CA GLN A 152 -23.04 -34.66 -14.73
C GLN A 152 -23.20 -33.40 -13.88
N VAL A 153 -22.84 -32.24 -14.44
CA VAL A 153 -23.17 -30.94 -13.84
C VAL A 153 -24.64 -30.66 -14.11
N VAL A 154 -25.41 -30.39 -13.05
CA VAL A 154 -26.87 -30.12 -13.15
C VAL A 154 -27.23 -28.68 -12.76
N SER A 155 -26.25 -27.91 -12.30
CA SER A 155 -26.33 -26.47 -12.08
C SER A 155 -26.05 -25.69 -13.36
N ALA A 156 -26.36 -24.39 -13.35
CA ALA A 156 -26.42 -23.55 -14.55
C ALA A 156 -25.07 -22.96 -15.01
N GLN A 157 -23.94 -23.57 -14.65
CA GLN A 157 -22.63 -23.13 -15.14
C GLN A 157 -22.58 -23.24 -16.67
N ALA A 158 -21.93 -22.27 -17.31
CA ALA A 158 -21.77 -22.28 -18.75
C ALA A 158 -20.95 -23.51 -19.18
N VAL A 159 -21.48 -24.34 -20.08
CA VAL A 159 -20.81 -25.56 -20.56
C VAL A 159 -19.45 -25.26 -21.23
N THR A 160 -19.27 -24.04 -21.76
CA THR A 160 -18.01 -23.58 -22.35
C THR A 160 -16.93 -23.23 -21.33
N SER A 161 -17.29 -23.11 -20.04
CA SER A 161 -16.40 -22.67 -18.97
C SER A 161 -15.70 -23.82 -18.23
N TYR A 162 -16.00 -25.07 -18.57
CA TYR A 162 -15.37 -26.24 -18.00
C TYR A 162 -15.36 -27.44 -18.96
N VAL A 163 -14.54 -28.44 -18.64
CA VAL A 163 -14.49 -29.72 -19.34
C VAL A 163 -14.55 -30.84 -18.32
N LEU A 164 -15.35 -31.88 -18.61
CA LEU A 164 -15.37 -33.13 -17.84
C LEU A 164 -14.56 -34.19 -18.59
N THR A 165 -13.50 -34.70 -17.96
CA THR A 165 -12.63 -35.74 -18.53
C THR A 165 -12.54 -36.96 -17.62
N PRO A 166 -12.54 -38.19 -18.17
CA PRO A 166 -12.23 -39.38 -17.39
C PRO A 166 -10.74 -39.44 -17.03
N THR A 167 -10.44 -39.97 -15.85
CA THR A 167 -9.09 -40.26 -15.34
C THR A 167 -8.84 -41.77 -15.32
N ALA A 168 -7.57 -42.20 -15.22
CA ALA A 168 -7.16 -43.61 -15.32
C ALA A 168 -7.86 -44.57 -14.32
N ASP A 169 -8.32 -44.07 -13.18
CA ASP A 169 -8.83 -44.86 -12.06
C ASP A 169 -10.37 -44.96 -11.99
N ASN A 170 -11.07 -44.95 -13.13
CA ASN A 170 -12.55 -44.91 -13.17
C ASN A 170 -13.13 -43.68 -12.44
N GLN A 171 -12.39 -42.58 -12.42
CA GLN A 171 -12.79 -41.30 -11.87
C GLN A 171 -13.02 -40.29 -13.00
N MET A 172 -13.63 -39.17 -12.66
CA MET A 172 -13.80 -38.04 -13.55
C MET A 172 -13.13 -36.81 -12.93
N GLU A 173 -12.70 -35.88 -13.76
CA GLU A 173 -12.24 -34.56 -13.35
C GLU A 173 -13.08 -33.50 -14.05
N LEU A 174 -13.51 -32.49 -13.29
CA LEU A 174 -14.02 -31.26 -13.85
C LEU A 174 -12.89 -30.23 -13.85
N ARG A 175 -12.45 -29.83 -15.04
CA ARG A 175 -11.44 -28.78 -15.23
C ARG A 175 -12.13 -27.49 -15.65
N ILE A 176 -12.01 -26.45 -14.83
CA ILE A 176 -12.51 -25.11 -15.09
C ILE A 176 -11.55 -24.43 -16.08
N THR A 177 -12.05 -24.07 -17.26
CA THR A 177 -11.27 -23.46 -18.35
C THR A 177 -11.47 -21.95 -18.43
N ASP A 178 -12.63 -21.45 -17.99
CA ASP A 178 -12.91 -20.02 -17.85
C ASP A 178 -13.51 -19.75 -16.46
N PRO A 179 -12.69 -19.46 -15.44
CA PRO A 179 -13.17 -19.21 -14.10
C PRO A 179 -14.13 -18.02 -14.01
N LYS A 180 -13.97 -16.99 -14.85
CA LYS A 180 -14.83 -15.79 -14.79
C LYS A 180 -16.24 -16.12 -15.25
N GLU A 181 -16.38 -16.86 -16.34
CA GLU A 181 -17.69 -17.31 -16.82
C GLU A 181 -18.30 -18.36 -15.86
N PHE A 182 -17.48 -19.28 -15.35
CA PHE A 182 -17.90 -20.34 -14.45
C PHE A 182 -18.51 -19.79 -13.14
N ARG A 183 -17.87 -18.77 -12.54
CA ARG A 183 -18.27 -18.17 -11.25
C ARG A 183 -19.54 -17.33 -11.30
N LYS A 184 -20.10 -17.04 -12.48
CA LYS A 184 -21.41 -16.37 -12.58
C LYS A 184 -22.48 -17.15 -11.82
N ILE A 185 -22.34 -18.47 -11.76
CA ILE A 185 -23.12 -19.35 -10.89
C ILE A 185 -22.19 -19.92 -9.82
N ARG A 186 -22.27 -19.35 -8.62
CA ARG A 186 -21.39 -19.68 -7.49
C ARG A 186 -21.62 -21.07 -6.90
N HIS A 187 -22.80 -21.65 -7.09
CA HIS A 187 -23.15 -22.96 -6.55
C HIS A 187 -23.12 -24.03 -7.64
N LEU A 188 -22.19 -24.95 -7.53
CA LEU A 188 -21.98 -26.07 -8.46
C LEU A 188 -22.56 -27.35 -7.86
N VAL A 189 -23.38 -28.06 -8.63
CA VAL A 189 -23.93 -29.35 -8.22
C VAL A 189 -23.59 -30.40 -9.27
N ILE A 190 -22.92 -31.46 -8.83
CA ILE A 190 -22.45 -32.56 -9.67
C ILE A 190 -23.16 -33.84 -9.24
N VAL A 191 -23.96 -34.41 -10.13
CA VAL A 191 -24.60 -35.70 -9.93
C VAL A 191 -23.68 -36.80 -10.44
N THR A 192 -23.39 -37.78 -9.59
CA THR A 192 -22.61 -38.97 -9.93
C THR A 192 -23.52 -40.18 -10.15
N ALA A 193 -23.07 -41.10 -11.00
CA ALA A 193 -23.74 -42.38 -11.30
C ALA A 193 -22.80 -43.57 -11.11
#